data_AF-A0A9R1BKF5-F1
#
_entry.id   AF-A0A9R1BKF5-F1
#
_cell.length_a   1.000
_cell.length_b   1.000
_cell.length_c   1.000
_cell.angle_alpha   90.00
_cell.angle_beta   90.00
_cell.angle_gamma   90.00
#
_symmetry.space_group_name_H-M   'P 1'
#
loop_
_entity.id
_entity.type
_entity.pdbx_description
1 polymer ?
#
loop_
_entity_poly.entity_id
_entity_poly.type
_entity_poly.pdbx_seq_one_letter_code
_entity_poly.pdbx_strand_id
1 'polypeptide(L)'
;MKTRPAAEGGKRWCPGIDTKLVAFLLTVPSLIVFLGGRNGEQPVVEIEAAMPGRARGPDEVVSFLQRKTAHNDRLLGGLLADGFDQKTCHSRYQSAVYRRNAGRQPSQHLVSKLRSHEALQRRCGPGTAAYTNALEQLKSGKSVASPECRYLVSISYRGLGNRILAAASAFFYALLTDRVLLVDPSHMMDELFCEPFPNTTWLLPPGFPLLNYQSFYLDTPERFGRMREDGVLGAGETNGSAPAELPAFAYIHLDYNQTDHDKLFFCDDDQRVLRDIQWLVMRTDSYIVPGLFLVKAFQEELGMLFPEPDTVFHHLGRYLFHPTNPVWGLIARYYRAHLASARRVVGIQVRVFPWEAESPEILEQIKTCTQSERLLPAVLDEEEDDDEPAAAGAQQPTAVLVTSLKGWYSDKMKEMYWERATADGKVVVVDQPSHEETQRYNVRSHEHKAWAEVYLLSVANMLVTTGQSTFGYVAQGLGGLKPWVLHHVANGTVGWPCSRDVSMEPCFHVPPLYDCKRREDAGLIVPHVRHCGDLPAGLKLVDRREW
;
A
#
# COMPACT_ATOMS: atom_id res chain seq x y z
N MET A 1 67.51 22.96 -16.18
CA MET A 1 68.41 21.82 -15.90
C MET A 1 67.54 20.67 -15.38
N LYS A 2 67.57 19.49 -16.02
CA LYS A 2 66.83 18.25 -15.69
C LYS A 2 65.34 18.35 -15.25
N THR A 3 64.45 18.31 -16.23
CA THR A 3 63.12 17.68 -16.15
C THR A 3 63.16 16.28 -16.79
N ARG A 4 62.41 15.28 -16.27
CA ARG A 4 61.98 14.01 -16.92
C ARG A 4 61.36 13.05 -15.86
N PRO A 5 60.55 12.02 -16.21
CA PRO A 5 59.32 12.09 -17.02
C PRO A 5 58.21 11.13 -16.51
N ALA A 6 57.17 10.91 -17.32
CA ALA A 6 56.16 9.87 -17.14
C ALA A 6 56.52 8.52 -17.82
N ALA A 7 55.80 7.46 -17.42
CA ALA A 7 55.38 6.24 -18.12
C ALA A 7 56.32 5.48 -19.10
N GLU A 8 56.48 4.16 -18.89
CA GLU A 8 56.14 3.11 -19.88
C GLU A 8 56.29 1.66 -19.34
N GLY A 9 55.57 0.71 -19.96
CA GLY A 9 55.75 -0.75 -19.82
C GLY A 9 54.69 -1.50 -18.99
N GLY A 10 53.94 -2.49 -19.51
CA GLY A 10 53.86 -2.97 -20.91
C GLY A 10 52.94 -4.20 -21.07
N LYS A 11 52.85 -4.71 -22.32
CA LYS A 11 52.17 -5.94 -22.79
C LYS A 11 50.63 -5.89 -22.95
N ARG A 12 50.20 -5.56 -24.17
CA ARG A 12 48.93 -6.00 -24.77
C ARG A 12 49.03 -7.47 -25.19
N TRP A 13 47.90 -8.19 -25.16
CA TRP A 13 47.69 -9.40 -25.94
C TRP A 13 46.39 -9.27 -26.74
N CYS A 14 46.44 -9.62 -28.02
CA CYS A 14 45.27 -9.92 -28.85
C CYS A 14 45.35 -11.40 -29.25
N PRO A 15 44.19 -12.05 -29.41
CA PRO A 15 43.84 -12.63 -30.72
C PRO A 15 42.51 -12.02 -31.20
N GLY A 16 42.21 -11.95 -32.49
CA GLY A 16 42.72 -12.74 -33.59
C GLY A 16 41.51 -13.30 -34.33
N ILE A 17 40.92 -12.47 -35.19
CA ILE A 17 39.76 -12.84 -36.02
C ILE A 17 40.25 -13.77 -37.13
N ASP A 18 39.57 -14.88 -37.36
CA ASP A 18 39.65 -15.59 -38.62
C ASP A 18 38.24 -15.90 -39.15
N THR A 19 38.04 -15.67 -40.44
CA THR A 19 36.73 -15.64 -41.10
C THR A 19 36.68 -16.70 -42.20
N LYS A 20 35.72 -17.63 -42.11
CA LYS A 20 35.26 -18.35 -43.30
C LYS A 20 33.73 -18.36 -43.42
N LEU A 21 33.31 -17.66 -44.46
CA LEU A 21 31.96 -17.63 -45.02
C LEU A 21 31.64 -18.98 -45.69
N VAL A 22 30.44 -19.53 -45.46
CA VAL A 22 29.68 -20.24 -46.50
C VAL A 22 28.20 -19.92 -46.28
N ALA A 23 27.51 -19.50 -47.34
CA ALA A 23 26.07 -19.26 -47.39
C ALA A 23 25.45 -20.07 -48.54
N PHE A 24 24.20 -20.51 -48.40
CA PHE A 24 23.16 -20.66 -49.44
C PHE A 24 21.88 -21.14 -48.70
N LEU A 25 20.70 -20.50 -48.67
CA LEU A 25 19.78 -19.90 -49.66
C LEU A 25 18.92 -20.89 -50.50
N LEU A 26 17.60 -20.61 -50.49
CA LEU A 26 16.49 -21.15 -51.31
C LEU A 26 16.01 -22.59 -50.92
N THR A 27 14.72 -22.97 -50.97
CA THR A 27 13.43 -22.26 -51.25
C THR A 27 12.21 -22.95 -50.60
N VAL A 28 11.04 -22.29 -50.60
CA VAL A 28 9.68 -22.88 -50.38
C VAL A 28 9.08 -23.26 -51.76
N PRO A 29 8.24 -24.30 -51.88
CA PRO A 29 6.84 -24.03 -52.25
C PRO A 29 5.79 -24.92 -51.53
N SER A 30 4.62 -24.34 -51.32
CA SER A 30 3.41 -25.02 -50.82
C SER A 30 2.78 -25.95 -51.87
N LEU A 31 2.01 -26.95 -51.44
CA LEU A 31 1.07 -27.65 -52.32
C LEU A 31 -0.23 -28.01 -51.59
N ILE A 32 -1.32 -27.34 -52.00
CA ILE A 32 -2.70 -27.68 -51.65
C ILE A 32 -3.24 -28.57 -52.77
N VAL A 33 -3.89 -29.68 -52.43
CA VAL A 33 -4.74 -30.42 -53.38
C VAL A 33 -6.10 -30.69 -52.74
N PHE A 34 -7.14 -30.05 -53.29
CA PHE A 34 -8.52 -30.48 -53.12
C PHE A 34 -8.83 -31.58 -54.14
N LEU A 35 -9.36 -32.71 -53.68
CA LEU A 35 -10.23 -33.58 -54.47
C LEU A 35 -11.37 -34.06 -53.58
N GLY A 36 -12.60 -33.99 -54.08
CA GLY A 36 -13.78 -34.44 -53.35
C GLY A 36 -14.59 -35.44 -54.17
N GLY A 37 -15.47 -36.17 -53.48
CA GLY A 37 -16.69 -36.70 -54.08
C GLY A 37 -16.77 -38.21 -54.35
N ARG A 38 -17.60 -38.84 -53.51
CA ARG A 38 -18.58 -39.93 -53.80
C ARG A 38 -18.21 -41.42 -53.66
N ASN A 39 -19.22 -42.12 -53.08
CA ASN A 39 -19.48 -43.56 -52.97
C ASN A 39 -18.45 -44.32 -52.11
N GLY A 40 -18.75 -44.77 -50.88
CA GLY A 40 -19.72 -45.84 -50.49
C GLY A 40 -18.86 -46.98 -49.90
N GLU A 41 -19.17 -47.70 -48.82
CA GLU A 41 -20.41 -47.95 -48.06
C GLU A 41 -20.13 -47.90 -46.53
N GLN A 42 -21.16 -47.92 -45.68
CA GLN A 42 -21.03 -48.03 -44.21
C GLN A 42 -20.96 -49.51 -43.75
N PRO A 43 -20.48 -49.75 -42.52
CA PRO A 43 -21.43 -50.27 -41.54
C PRO A 43 -21.59 -49.38 -40.31
N VAL A 44 -22.82 -49.31 -39.82
CA VAL A 44 -23.24 -48.50 -38.67
C VAL A 44 -22.97 -49.25 -37.37
N VAL A 45 -22.36 -48.56 -36.40
CA VAL A 45 -22.59 -48.84 -34.97
C VAL A 45 -23.14 -47.56 -34.35
N GLU A 46 -24.29 -47.70 -33.71
CA GLU A 46 -25.15 -46.62 -33.28
C GLU A 46 -24.71 -46.09 -31.90
N ILE A 47 -24.52 -44.79 -31.77
CA ILE A 47 -24.41 -44.10 -30.47
C ILE A 47 -25.43 -42.96 -30.49
N GLU A 48 -26.57 -43.17 -29.82
CA GLU A 48 -27.54 -42.10 -29.55
C GLU A 48 -26.93 -41.06 -28.61
N ALA A 49 -26.50 -39.93 -29.17
CA ALA A 49 -26.11 -38.76 -28.41
C ALA A 49 -27.36 -37.97 -27.96
N ALA A 50 -27.99 -38.40 -26.86
CA ALA A 50 -29.07 -37.66 -26.23
C ALA A 50 -28.55 -36.39 -25.52
N MET A 51 -28.90 -35.23 -26.07
CA MET A 51 -28.77 -33.90 -25.44
C MET A 51 -30.05 -33.11 -25.77
N PRO A 52 -30.65 -32.38 -24.81
CA PRO A 52 -29.97 -31.23 -24.22
C PRO A 52 -30.07 -31.15 -22.69
N GLY A 53 -29.01 -31.56 -22.00
CA GLY A 53 -28.72 -31.14 -20.63
C GLY A 53 -28.10 -29.74 -20.61
N ARG A 54 -28.96 -28.73 -20.43
CA ARG A 54 -28.67 -27.30 -20.15
C ARG A 54 -27.19 -26.99 -19.85
N ALA A 55 -26.50 -26.37 -20.81
CA ALA A 55 -25.14 -25.85 -20.61
C ALA A 55 -25.14 -24.86 -19.41
N ARG A 56 -24.41 -25.19 -18.35
CA ARG A 56 -24.23 -24.30 -17.20
C ARG A 56 -23.33 -23.15 -17.62
N GLY A 57 -23.87 -21.93 -17.62
CA GLY A 57 -23.07 -20.73 -17.86
C GLY A 57 -22.06 -20.47 -16.73
N PRO A 58 -21.02 -19.65 -16.97
CA PRO A 58 -20.03 -19.29 -15.95
C PRO A 58 -20.67 -18.76 -14.65
N ASP A 59 -21.79 -18.04 -14.78
CA ASP A 59 -22.51 -17.41 -13.67
C ASP A 59 -23.08 -18.41 -12.65
N GLU A 60 -23.39 -19.65 -13.05
CA GLU A 60 -23.97 -20.65 -12.14
C GLU A 60 -22.91 -21.32 -11.24
N VAL A 61 -21.67 -21.45 -11.75
CA VAL A 61 -20.51 -21.89 -10.95
C VAL A 61 -20.09 -20.79 -9.97
N VAL A 62 -20.16 -19.53 -10.40
CA VAL A 62 -19.96 -18.36 -9.54
C VAL A 62 -21.00 -18.32 -8.41
N SER A 63 -22.29 -18.57 -8.71
CA SER A 63 -23.37 -18.64 -7.72
C SER A 63 -23.16 -19.71 -6.63
N PHE A 64 -22.65 -20.89 -7.00
CA PHE A 64 -22.42 -21.98 -6.04
C PHE A 64 -21.23 -21.73 -5.10
N LEU A 65 -20.21 -21.01 -5.57
CA LEU A 65 -19.04 -20.61 -4.77
C LEU A 65 -19.27 -19.33 -3.95
N GLN A 66 -20.09 -18.39 -4.43
CA GLN A 66 -20.44 -17.15 -3.72
C GLN A 66 -21.19 -17.39 -2.40
N ARG A 67 -21.90 -18.51 -2.26
CA ARG A 67 -22.91 -18.73 -1.21
C ARG A 67 -22.35 -18.89 0.22
N LYS A 68 -21.02 -18.85 0.44
CA LYS A 68 -20.41 -19.12 1.77
C LYS A 68 -19.72 -17.95 2.49
N THR A 69 -19.34 -16.84 1.83
CA THR A 69 -18.58 -15.75 2.52
C THR A 69 -18.83 -14.32 2.01
N ALA A 70 -19.79 -14.07 1.10
CA ALA A 70 -19.94 -12.74 0.52
C ALA A 70 -20.69 -11.75 1.45
N HIS A 71 -19.94 -10.87 2.12
CA HIS A 71 -20.49 -9.65 2.72
C HIS A 71 -20.84 -8.66 1.60
N ASN A 72 -22.08 -8.73 1.10
CA ASN A 72 -22.57 -7.99 -0.07
C ASN A 72 -22.74 -6.46 0.14
N ASP A 73 -22.21 -5.89 1.20
CA ASP A 73 -22.23 -4.45 1.41
C ASP A 73 -21.19 -3.76 0.51
N ARG A 74 -21.64 -3.31 -0.67
CA ARG A 74 -20.81 -2.58 -1.63
C ARG A 74 -20.38 -1.19 -1.16
N LEU A 75 -21.00 -0.62 -0.13
CA LEU A 75 -20.74 0.73 0.38
C LEU A 75 -19.93 0.75 1.68
N LEU A 76 -19.62 -0.43 2.24
CA LEU A 76 -18.72 -0.63 3.38
C LEU A 76 -19.18 0.16 4.63
N GLY A 77 -20.43 -0.02 5.06
CA GLY A 77 -21.03 0.68 6.20
C GLY A 77 -21.41 2.14 5.90
N GLY A 78 -21.53 2.50 4.62
CA GLY A 78 -21.72 3.89 4.18
C GLY A 78 -20.41 4.68 4.06
N LEU A 79 -19.25 4.05 4.25
CA LEU A 79 -17.93 4.65 4.01
C LEU A 79 -17.85 5.21 2.58
N LEU A 80 -18.27 4.44 1.58
CA LEU A 80 -18.26 4.85 0.17
C LEU A 80 -19.56 5.56 -0.21
N ALA A 81 -19.46 6.65 -0.97
CA ALA A 81 -20.60 7.24 -1.65
C ALA A 81 -21.07 6.37 -2.83
N ASP A 82 -22.37 6.36 -3.08
CA ASP A 82 -22.94 5.80 -4.32
C ASP A 82 -22.83 6.83 -5.48
N GLY A 83 -23.11 6.40 -6.71
CA GLY A 83 -23.21 7.28 -7.88
C GLY A 83 -21.96 7.38 -8.76
N PHE A 84 -20.83 6.75 -8.39
CA PHE A 84 -19.72 6.53 -9.34
C PHE A 84 -20.12 5.58 -10.48
N ASP A 85 -19.64 5.82 -11.69
CA ASP A 85 -19.76 4.87 -12.79
C ASP A 85 -18.96 3.59 -12.49
N GLN A 86 -19.67 2.47 -12.41
CA GLN A 86 -19.08 1.16 -12.13
C GLN A 86 -18.19 0.66 -13.28
N LYS A 87 -18.32 1.23 -14.49
CA LYS A 87 -17.50 0.86 -15.65
C LYS A 87 -16.11 1.48 -15.62
N THR A 88 -15.96 2.71 -15.15
CA THR A 88 -14.64 3.38 -15.06
C THR A 88 -13.80 2.85 -13.91
N CYS A 89 -14.42 2.44 -12.80
CA CYS A 89 -13.73 1.83 -11.66
C CYS A 89 -14.48 0.62 -11.09
N HIS A 90 -14.16 -0.57 -11.61
CA HIS A 90 -14.76 -1.83 -11.17
C HIS A 90 -14.49 -2.15 -9.69
N SER A 91 -13.25 -1.91 -9.23
CA SER A 91 -12.79 -2.27 -7.88
C SER A 91 -13.58 -1.56 -6.77
N ARG A 92 -14.10 -0.35 -7.03
CA ARG A 92 -14.84 0.47 -6.06
C ARG A 92 -15.96 -0.30 -5.37
N TYR A 93 -16.81 -0.98 -6.15
CA TYR A 93 -17.94 -1.73 -5.62
C TYR A 93 -17.79 -3.26 -5.71
N GLN A 94 -16.99 -3.78 -6.66
CA GLN A 94 -16.80 -5.23 -6.77
C GLN A 94 -15.91 -5.80 -5.65
N SER A 95 -15.07 -4.98 -5.02
CA SER A 95 -14.13 -5.42 -3.98
C SER A 95 -14.78 -6.11 -2.77
N ALA A 96 -16.02 -5.74 -2.42
CA ALA A 96 -16.77 -6.37 -1.33
C ALA A 96 -16.89 -7.91 -1.51
N VAL A 97 -17.02 -8.39 -2.75
CA VAL A 97 -17.18 -9.82 -3.08
C VAL A 97 -15.88 -10.62 -2.88
N TYR A 98 -14.72 -9.95 -2.90
CA TYR A 98 -13.40 -10.58 -2.75
C TYR A 98 -12.93 -10.66 -1.29
N ARG A 99 -13.53 -9.85 -0.41
CA ARG A 99 -13.16 -9.76 1.01
C ARG A 99 -13.76 -10.93 1.79
N ARG A 100 -12.90 -11.66 2.50
CA ARG A 100 -13.31 -12.77 3.39
C ARG A 100 -13.71 -12.30 4.80
N ASN A 101 -13.55 -11.02 5.11
CA ASN A 101 -13.96 -10.35 6.34
C ASN A 101 -14.67 -9.04 5.98
N ALA A 102 -15.77 -8.70 6.65
CA ALA A 102 -16.44 -7.38 6.51
C ALA A 102 -15.52 -6.20 6.88
N GLY A 103 -14.59 -6.45 7.82
CA GLY A 103 -13.84 -5.43 8.52
C GLY A 103 -14.69 -4.73 9.58
N ARG A 104 -14.10 -3.75 10.26
CA ARG A 104 -14.79 -2.94 11.27
C ARG A 104 -15.69 -1.90 10.59
N GLN A 105 -16.73 -1.43 11.30
CA GLN A 105 -17.74 -0.51 10.77
C GLN A 105 -17.33 0.95 11.04
N PRO A 106 -17.47 1.87 10.07
CA PRO A 106 -17.16 3.28 10.28
C PRO A 106 -18.16 3.91 11.25
N SER A 107 -17.71 4.91 12.01
CA SER A 107 -18.63 5.74 12.82
C SER A 107 -19.53 6.58 11.91
N GLN A 108 -20.75 6.90 12.40
CA GLN A 108 -21.65 7.80 11.68
C GLN A 108 -21.06 9.22 11.52
N HIS A 109 -20.23 9.65 12.47
CA HIS A 109 -19.50 10.92 12.40
C HIS A 109 -18.47 10.91 11.26
N LEU A 110 -17.67 9.84 11.13
CA LEU A 110 -16.75 9.66 10.02
C LEU A 110 -17.47 9.65 8.66
N VAL A 111 -18.57 8.91 8.55
CA VAL A 111 -19.39 8.89 7.32
C VAL A 111 -19.87 10.31 6.97
N SER A 112 -20.39 11.07 7.95
CA SER A 112 -20.84 12.46 7.75
C SER A 112 -19.68 13.41 7.37
N LYS A 113 -18.53 13.29 8.02
CA LYS A 113 -17.32 14.09 7.74
C LYS A 113 -16.79 13.81 6.33
N LEU A 114 -16.81 12.55 5.88
CA LEU A 114 -16.46 12.19 4.49
C LEU A 114 -17.42 12.81 3.47
N ARG A 115 -18.74 12.71 3.66
CA ARG A 115 -19.72 13.39 2.77
C ARG A 115 -19.53 14.91 2.75
N SER A 116 -19.19 15.51 3.89
CA SER A 116 -18.90 16.94 4.02
C SER A 116 -17.61 17.32 3.27
N HIS A 117 -16.57 16.50 3.34
CA HIS A 117 -15.34 16.68 2.58
C HIS A 117 -15.55 16.51 1.06
N GLU A 118 -16.37 15.56 0.62
CA GLU A 118 -16.74 15.43 -0.80
C GLU A 118 -17.44 16.69 -1.33
N ALA A 119 -18.29 17.33 -0.52
CA ALA A 119 -18.92 18.60 -0.86
C ALA A 119 -17.91 19.77 -0.89
N LEU A 120 -16.92 19.78 0.01
CA LEU A 120 -15.79 20.72 -0.01
C LEU A 120 -14.96 20.55 -1.29
N GLN A 121 -14.54 19.32 -1.60
CA GLN A 121 -13.75 18.98 -2.78
C GLN A 121 -14.49 19.29 -4.10
N ARG A 122 -15.82 19.17 -4.13
CA ARG A 122 -16.62 19.58 -5.31
C ARG A 122 -16.76 21.09 -5.46
N ARG A 123 -16.85 21.84 -4.34
CA ARG A 123 -16.97 23.31 -4.35
C ARG A 123 -15.64 24.01 -4.64
N CYS A 124 -14.55 23.49 -4.07
CA CYS A 124 -13.24 24.13 -4.01
C CYS A 124 -12.16 23.42 -4.84
N GLY A 125 -12.43 22.24 -5.39
CA GLY A 125 -11.44 21.44 -6.14
C GLY A 125 -11.15 21.96 -7.55
N PRO A 126 -10.27 21.27 -8.30
CA PRO A 126 -9.84 21.69 -9.62
C PRO A 126 -10.96 21.95 -10.62
N GLY A 127 -10.78 22.98 -11.45
CA GLY A 127 -11.78 23.40 -12.45
C GLY A 127 -12.92 24.27 -11.91
N THR A 128 -12.97 24.52 -10.60
CA THR A 128 -13.94 25.45 -9.98
C THR A 128 -13.44 26.90 -10.00
N ALA A 129 -14.37 27.87 -9.98
CA ALA A 129 -14.02 29.29 -9.88
C ALA A 129 -13.27 29.61 -8.57
N ALA A 130 -13.63 28.96 -7.46
CA ALA A 130 -12.95 29.13 -6.18
C ALA A 130 -11.49 28.65 -6.24
N TYR A 131 -11.22 27.51 -6.89
CA TYR A 131 -9.85 27.04 -7.15
C TYR A 131 -9.06 28.02 -8.03
N THR A 132 -9.64 28.51 -9.13
CA THR A 132 -8.98 29.52 -9.99
C THR A 132 -8.62 30.78 -9.20
N ASN A 133 -9.55 31.30 -8.39
CA ASN A 133 -9.30 32.47 -7.53
C ASN A 133 -8.17 32.21 -6.52
N ALA A 134 -8.15 31.03 -5.89
CA ALA A 134 -7.10 30.64 -4.95
C ALA A 134 -5.72 30.48 -5.61
N LEU A 135 -5.67 30.07 -6.88
CA LEU A 135 -4.41 30.05 -7.65
C LEU A 135 -3.90 31.46 -8.00
N GLU A 136 -4.79 32.40 -8.35
CA GLU A 136 -4.37 33.79 -8.57
C GLU A 136 -3.91 34.47 -7.27
N GLN A 137 -4.54 34.16 -6.14
CA GLN A 137 -4.07 34.55 -4.80
C GLN A 137 -2.66 34.01 -4.53
N LEU A 138 -2.42 32.72 -4.76
CA LEU A 138 -1.10 32.09 -4.60
C LEU A 138 -0.02 32.73 -5.50
N LYS A 139 -0.34 33.02 -6.77
CA LYS A 139 0.56 33.74 -7.70
C LYS A 139 0.90 35.15 -7.24
N SER A 140 0.00 35.81 -6.50
CA SER A 140 0.24 37.16 -5.99
C SER A 140 1.27 37.23 -4.85
N GLY A 141 1.61 36.09 -4.25
CA GLY A 141 2.55 35.98 -3.13
C GLY A 141 2.04 36.48 -1.79
N LYS A 142 0.77 36.93 -1.71
CA LYS A 142 0.16 37.49 -0.49
C LYS A 142 -0.69 36.47 0.25
N SER A 143 -0.75 36.60 1.58
CA SER A 143 -1.76 35.87 2.37
C SER A 143 -3.16 36.43 2.17
N VAL A 144 -4.14 35.59 2.51
CA VAL A 144 -5.56 35.92 2.47
C VAL A 144 -6.09 35.72 3.88
N ALA A 145 -6.62 36.78 4.51
CA ALA A 145 -7.02 36.74 5.91
C ALA A 145 -8.25 35.83 6.20
N SER A 146 -9.04 35.51 5.18
CA SER A 146 -10.19 34.61 5.27
C SER A 146 -10.49 34.00 3.90
N PRO A 147 -9.72 32.98 3.47
CA PRO A 147 -9.92 32.34 2.17
C PRO A 147 -11.18 31.46 2.17
N GLU A 148 -11.97 31.50 1.08
CA GLU A 148 -13.15 30.65 0.90
C GLU A 148 -12.80 29.15 0.95
N CYS A 149 -11.63 28.82 0.40
CA CYS A 149 -11.12 27.47 0.25
C CYS A 149 -9.66 27.42 0.70
N ARG A 150 -9.32 26.38 1.49
CA ARG A 150 -7.96 26.06 1.93
C ARG A 150 -7.53 24.72 1.34
N TYR A 151 -6.23 24.56 1.12
CA TYR A 151 -5.67 23.47 0.35
C TYR A 151 -4.53 22.78 1.08
N LEU A 152 -4.37 21.49 0.82
CA LEU A 152 -3.22 20.67 1.16
C LEU A 152 -2.77 19.92 -0.10
N VAL A 153 -1.57 20.23 -0.59
CA VAL A 153 -0.91 19.51 -1.68
C VAL A 153 -0.02 18.42 -1.07
N SER A 154 -0.29 17.15 -1.36
CA SER A 154 0.55 16.01 -0.98
C SER A 154 1.52 15.68 -2.11
N ILE A 155 2.81 15.88 -1.87
CA ILE A 155 3.88 15.50 -2.82
C ILE A 155 4.00 13.98 -2.85
N SER A 156 4.05 13.42 -4.06
CA SER A 156 4.24 12.00 -4.31
C SER A 156 5.74 11.72 -4.41
N TYR A 157 6.26 10.84 -3.54
CA TYR A 157 7.69 10.48 -3.52
C TYR A 157 7.89 9.10 -2.84
N ARG A 158 9.06 8.47 -3.02
CA ARG A 158 9.39 7.08 -2.60
C ARG A 158 8.53 5.99 -3.28
N GLY A 159 8.67 4.76 -2.78
CA GLY A 159 7.94 3.58 -3.24
C GLY A 159 6.47 3.59 -2.83
N LEU A 160 5.70 2.71 -3.48
CA LEU A 160 4.24 2.64 -3.40
C LEU A 160 3.67 2.62 -1.97
N GLY A 161 4.23 1.79 -1.08
CA GLY A 161 3.77 1.70 0.31
C GLY A 161 3.81 3.05 1.04
N ASN A 162 4.94 3.75 0.94
CA ASN A 162 5.12 5.08 1.53
C ASN A 162 4.17 6.11 0.89
N ARG A 163 3.99 6.09 -0.44
CA ARG A 163 3.06 7.00 -1.14
C ARG A 163 1.61 6.84 -0.68
N ILE A 164 1.16 5.59 -0.49
CA ILE A 164 -0.19 5.29 0.02
C ILE A 164 -0.36 5.77 1.47
N LEU A 165 0.62 5.49 2.34
CA LEU A 165 0.59 5.94 3.75
C LEU A 165 0.66 7.47 3.87
N ALA A 166 1.48 8.12 3.06
CA ALA A 166 1.60 9.58 2.98
C ALA A 166 0.29 10.22 2.52
N ALA A 167 -0.30 9.76 1.41
CA ALA A 167 -1.56 10.26 0.89
C ALA A 167 -2.73 10.06 1.88
N ALA A 168 -2.78 8.92 2.57
CA ALA A 168 -3.77 8.69 3.63
C ALA A 168 -3.59 9.64 4.82
N SER A 169 -2.35 9.91 5.23
CA SER A 169 -2.06 10.80 6.34
C SER A 169 -2.34 12.26 5.99
N ALA A 170 -2.01 12.69 4.76
CA ALA A 170 -2.37 13.99 4.22
C ALA A 170 -3.89 14.15 4.12
N PHE A 171 -4.62 13.14 3.62
CA PHE A 171 -6.08 13.15 3.62
C PHE A 171 -6.66 13.30 5.03
N PHE A 172 -6.11 12.57 5.99
CA PHE A 172 -6.58 12.66 7.37
C PHE A 172 -6.39 14.06 7.97
N TYR A 173 -5.20 14.64 7.77
CA TYR A 173 -4.93 16.01 8.18
C TYR A 173 -5.84 17.03 7.46
N ALA A 174 -6.18 16.80 6.18
CA ALA A 174 -7.13 17.61 5.42
C ALA A 174 -8.57 17.50 5.95
N LEU A 175 -8.99 16.32 6.45
CA LEU A 175 -10.26 16.16 7.17
C LEU A 175 -10.27 16.94 8.49
N LEU A 176 -9.20 16.86 9.29
CA LEU A 176 -9.10 17.54 10.58
C LEU A 176 -9.01 19.07 10.46
N THR A 177 -8.54 19.59 9.32
CA THR A 177 -8.32 21.04 9.10
C THR A 177 -9.25 21.67 8.06
N ASP A 178 -10.26 20.93 7.58
CA ASP A 178 -11.20 21.32 6.53
C ASP A 178 -10.50 21.94 5.30
N ARG A 179 -9.57 21.16 4.73
CA ARG A 179 -8.81 21.49 3.51
C ARG A 179 -9.23 20.57 2.37
N VAL A 180 -9.17 21.09 1.14
CA VAL A 180 -9.16 20.31 -0.09
C VAL A 180 -7.85 19.53 -0.15
N LEU A 181 -7.90 18.23 -0.44
CA LEU A 181 -6.71 17.44 -0.72
C LEU A 181 -6.39 17.49 -2.22
N LEU A 182 -5.14 17.79 -2.56
CA LEU A 182 -4.60 17.66 -3.91
C LEU A 182 -3.37 16.75 -3.86
N VAL A 183 -3.34 15.69 -4.65
CA VAL A 183 -2.24 14.72 -4.71
C VAL A 183 -1.45 14.95 -6.00
N ASP A 184 -0.12 15.07 -5.88
CA ASP A 184 0.76 15.09 -7.03
C ASP A 184 0.57 13.81 -7.88
N PRO A 185 0.18 13.90 -9.17
CA PRO A 185 -0.05 12.74 -10.03
C PRO A 185 1.22 11.91 -10.30
N SER A 186 2.41 12.48 -10.02
CA SER A 186 3.71 11.85 -10.27
C SER A 186 3.88 10.51 -9.54
N HIS A 187 4.82 9.70 -10.04
CA HIS A 187 5.03 8.31 -9.59
C HIS A 187 3.79 7.41 -9.74
N MET A 188 3.05 7.57 -10.85
CA MET A 188 1.89 6.75 -11.23
C MET A 188 0.66 6.90 -10.30
N MET A 189 0.53 7.98 -9.52
CA MET A 189 -0.63 8.18 -8.64
C MET A 189 -1.93 8.37 -9.43
N ASP A 190 -1.84 8.89 -10.65
CA ASP A 190 -2.90 9.04 -11.64
C ASP A 190 -3.29 7.73 -12.34
N GLU A 191 -2.36 6.77 -12.45
CA GLU A 191 -2.58 5.49 -13.13
C GLU A 191 -3.02 4.34 -12.22
N LEU A 192 -2.61 4.36 -10.94
CA LEU A 192 -2.83 3.25 -10.00
C LEU A 192 -4.18 3.28 -9.29
N PHE A 193 -4.73 4.48 -9.07
CA PHE A 193 -5.92 4.69 -8.24
C PHE A 193 -7.05 5.38 -9.03
N CYS A 194 -8.28 4.94 -8.80
CA CYS A 194 -9.46 5.65 -9.28
C CYS A 194 -9.71 6.93 -8.45
N GLU A 195 -10.36 7.92 -9.06
CA GLU A 195 -10.82 9.14 -8.34
C GLU A 195 -11.62 8.78 -7.08
N PRO A 196 -11.21 9.24 -5.87
CA PRO A 196 -11.89 8.90 -4.61
C PRO A 196 -13.13 9.75 -4.35
N PHE A 197 -13.24 10.93 -4.97
CA PHE A 197 -14.29 11.92 -4.69
C PHE A 197 -15.31 12.04 -5.83
N PRO A 198 -16.62 12.09 -5.56
CA PRO A 198 -17.66 12.08 -6.60
C PRO A 198 -17.81 13.43 -7.31
N ASN A 199 -17.65 13.40 -8.63
CA ASN A 199 -17.77 14.53 -9.58
C ASN A 199 -16.73 15.65 -9.37
N THR A 200 -15.51 15.29 -9.00
CA THR A 200 -14.34 16.17 -8.88
C THR A 200 -13.07 15.31 -9.03
N THR A 201 -11.89 15.92 -8.94
CA THR A 201 -10.61 15.20 -8.89
C THR A 201 -9.85 15.50 -7.61
N TRP A 202 -9.08 14.51 -7.15
CA TRP A 202 -8.03 14.70 -6.13
C TRP A 202 -6.65 15.00 -6.71
N LEU A 203 -6.44 14.89 -8.02
CA LEU A 203 -5.12 15.08 -8.64
C LEU A 203 -4.80 16.57 -8.77
N LEU A 204 -3.54 16.93 -8.50
CA LEU A 204 -3.04 18.28 -8.74
C LEU A 204 -2.94 18.53 -10.26
N PRO A 205 -3.64 19.54 -10.81
CA PRO A 205 -3.60 19.83 -12.24
C PRO A 205 -2.23 20.32 -12.73
N PRO A 206 -1.91 20.12 -14.03
CA PRO A 206 -0.78 20.80 -14.66
C PRO A 206 -0.96 22.34 -14.59
N GLY A 207 0.16 23.06 -14.51
CA GLY A 207 0.15 24.53 -14.40
C GLY A 207 -0.01 25.07 -12.97
N PHE A 208 0.21 24.25 -11.95
CA PHE A 208 0.27 24.71 -10.55
C PHE A 208 1.39 25.78 -10.38
N PRO A 209 1.12 26.93 -9.71
CA PRO A 209 2.05 28.08 -9.70
C PRO A 209 3.41 27.86 -9.03
N LEU A 210 3.50 26.94 -8.06
CA LEU A 210 4.74 26.68 -7.34
C LEU A 210 5.66 25.79 -8.19
N LEU A 211 6.44 26.42 -9.07
CA LEU A 211 7.42 25.74 -9.91
C LEU A 211 8.40 24.92 -9.05
N ASN A 212 8.69 23.70 -9.49
CA ASN A 212 9.60 22.76 -8.81
C ASN A 212 9.23 22.40 -7.36
N TYR A 213 7.95 22.49 -6.96
CA TYR A 213 7.49 22.10 -5.62
C TYR A 213 7.91 20.67 -5.21
N GLN A 214 8.04 19.76 -6.18
CA GLN A 214 8.52 18.38 -6.00
C GLN A 214 9.97 18.30 -5.49
N SER A 215 10.77 19.33 -5.77
CA SER A 215 12.15 19.46 -5.32
C SER A 215 12.27 20.12 -3.94
N PHE A 216 11.18 20.58 -3.32
CA PHE A 216 11.22 21.18 -1.99
C PHE A 216 11.82 20.19 -0.96
N TYR A 217 12.75 20.72 -0.17
CA TYR A 217 13.56 20.01 0.82
C TYR A 217 13.96 20.94 1.99
N LEU A 218 14.92 20.53 2.83
CA LEU A 218 15.33 21.22 4.06
C LEU A 218 15.72 22.71 3.89
N ASP A 219 16.27 23.07 2.73
CA ASP A 219 16.77 24.41 2.40
C ASP A 219 15.68 25.38 1.89
N THR A 220 14.48 24.87 1.57
CA THR A 220 13.33 25.67 1.09
C THR A 220 13.02 26.81 2.08
N PRO A 221 13.00 28.09 1.66
CA PRO A 221 12.73 29.22 2.57
C PRO A 221 11.38 29.11 3.28
N GLU A 222 10.35 28.69 2.56
CA GLU A 222 8.98 28.52 3.04
C GLU A 222 8.77 27.21 3.83
N ARG A 223 9.85 26.48 4.18
CA ARG A 223 9.76 25.34 5.10
C ARG A 223 9.26 25.82 6.46
N PHE A 224 8.18 25.21 6.95
CA PHE A 224 7.60 25.55 8.25
C PHE A 224 8.63 25.50 9.39
N GLY A 225 9.41 24.43 9.53
CA GLY A 225 10.43 24.33 10.57
C GLY A 225 11.47 25.45 10.48
N ARG A 226 11.85 25.86 9.26
CA ARG A 226 12.76 27.00 9.03
C ARG A 226 12.11 28.33 9.43
N MET A 227 10.89 28.61 8.98
CA MET A 227 10.19 29.85 9.35
C MET A 227 9.91 29.95 10.86
N ARG A 228 9.87 28.83 11.58
CA ARG A 228 9.78 28.78 13.05
C ARG A 228 11.13 29.00 13.73
N GLU A 229 12.20 28.44 13.18
CA GLU A 229 13.59 28.65 13.62
C GLU A 229 14.03 30.12 13.43
N ASP A 230 13.74 30.69 12.24
CA ASP A 230 14.04 32.09 11.87
C ASP A 230 13.09 33.11 12.53
N GLY A 231 12.10 32.67 13.32
CA GLY A 231 11.15 33.55 14.04
C GLY A 231 10.10 34.26 13.16
N VAL A 232 10.01 33.91 11.87
CA VAL A 232 9.05 34.47 10.89
C VAL A 232 7.61 34.09 11.26
N LEU A 233 7.40 32.86 11.75
CA LEU A 233 6.13 32.41 12.31
C LEU A 233 6.21 32.40 13.84
N GLY A 234 5.49 33.32 14.49
CA GLY A 234 5.36 33.37 15.95
C GLY A 234 4.23 32.48 16.46
N ALA A 235 4.53 31.55 17.37
CA ALA A 235 3.52 30.79 18.11
C ALA A 235 3.34 31.37 19.53
N GLY A 236 2.54 32.43 19.63
CA GLY A 236 2.20 33.08 20.91
C GLY A 236 1.68 34.50 20.75
N GLU A 237 1.01 35.02 21.77
CA GLU A 237 0.59 36.43 21.85
C GLU A 237 1.82 37.32 22.10
N THR A 238 2.48 37.75 21.04
CA THR A 238 3.49 38.83 21.11
C THR A 238 2.78 40.15 21.38
N ASN A 239 2.69 40.51 22.67
CA ASN A 239 2.17 41.80 23.13
C ASN A 239 2.81 42.99 22.38
N GLY A 240 2.07 43.57 21.43
CA GLY A 240 2.38 44.87 20.84
C GLY A 240 3.10 44.89 19.49
N SER A 241 3.47 43.75 18.88
CA SER A 241 3.88 43.72 17.47
C SER A 241 2.68 43.48 16.55
N ALA A 242 2.66 44.15 15.39
CA ALA A 242 1.68 43.87 14.35
C ALA A 242 1.73 42.38 13.97
N PRO A 243 0.59 41.73 13.66
CA PRO A 243 0.60 40.33 13.24
C PRO A 243 1.49 40.20 12.01
N ALA A 244 2.46 39.30 12.06
CA ALA A 244 3.34 39.02 10.93
C ALA A 244 2.48 38.61 9.73
N GLU A 245 2.74 39.23 8.57
CA GLU A 245 2.00 38.91 7.35
C GLU A 245 2.25 37.44 7.02
N LEU A 246 1.20 36.61 7.09
CA LEU A 246 1.33 35.18 6.85
C LEU A 246 1.83 34.94 5.41
N PRO A 247 2.59 33.87 5.16
CA PRO A 247 3.00 33.54 3.81
C PRO A 247 1.80 33.02 2.99
N ALA A 248 1.85 33.18 1.66
CA ALA A 248 0.82 32.66 0.77
C ALA A 248 0.71 31.12 0.81
N PHE A 249 1.83 30.44 1.10
CA PHE A 249 1.89 29.00 1.34
C PHE A 249 2.94 28.66 2.41
N ALA A 250 2.85 27.46 2.98
CA ALA A 250 3.93 26.87 3.77
C ALA A 250 4.27 25.46 3.29
N TYR A 251 5.55 25.15 3.24
CA TYR A 251 6.08 23.82 2.95
C TYR A 251 6.26 23.02 4.24
N ILE A 252 5.62 21.86 4.32
CA ILE A 252 5.57 20.97 5.47
C ILE A 252 6.48 19.77 5.20
N HIS A 253 7.65 19.76 5.83
CA HIS A 253 8.69 18.74 5.64
C HIS A 253 8.61 17.68 6.76
N LEU A 254 7.90 16.58 6.50
CA LEU A 254 7.75 15.44 7.41
C LEU A 254 8.30 14.16 6.75
N ASP A 255 9.37 14.30 5.96
CA ASP A 255 10.18 13.22 5.38
C ASP A 255 11.05 12.60 6.50
N TYR A 256 11.64 11.42 6.28
CA TYR A 256 12.44 10.68 7.28
C TYR A 256 13.55 11.51 7.99
N ASN A 257 14.01 12.59 7.35
CA ASN A 257 15.09 13.46 7.80
C ASN A 257 14.62 14.80 8.41
N GLN A 258 13.34 14.89 8.82
CA GLN A 258 12.73 16.07 9.43
C GLN A 258 13.47 16.60 10.67
N THR A 259 13.55 17.92 10.82
CA THR A 259 14.25 18.57 11.95
C THR A 259 13.36 18.66 13.19
N ASP A 260 13.96 18.99 14.36
CA ASP A 260 13.19 19.19 15.58
C ASP A 260 12.22 20.38 15.51
N HIS A 261 12.46 21.35 14.61
CA HIS A 261 11.51 22.43 14.31
C HIS A 261 10.40 22.00 13.35
N ASP A 262 10.65 21.09 12.41
CA ASP A 262 9.57 20.54 11.56
C ASP A 262 8.56 19.73 12.42
N LYS A 263 9.06 19.00 13.43
CA LYS A 263 8.25 18.22 14.38
C LYS A 263 7.30 19.08 15.22
N LEU A 264 7.50 20.40 15.30
CA LEU A 264 6.53 21.33 15.91
C LEU A 264 5.18 21.35 15.17
N PHE A 265 5.10 20.78 13.96
CA PHE A 265 3.85 20.50 13.26
C PHE A 265 2.84 19.73 14.14
N PHE A 266 3.30 18.90 15.08
CA PHE A 266 2.44 18.13 15.99
C PHE A 266 2.06 18.89 17.28
N CYS A 267 2.18 20.22 17.29
CA CYS A 267 1.90 21.07 18.46
C CYS A 267 0.68 21.98 18.26
N ASP A 268 -0.13 22.15 19.32
CA ASP A 268 -1.38 22.93 19.28
C ASP A 268 -1.19 24.39 18.85
N ASP A 269 -0.15 25.03 19.36
CA ASP A 269 0.10 26.47 19.14
C ASP A 269 0.56 26.71 17.68
N ASP A 270 1.34 25.80 17.12
CA ASP A 270 1.78 25.77 15.72
C ASP A 270 0.64 25.39 14.75
N GLN A 271 -0.22 24.45 15.14
CA GLN A 271 -1.42 24.07 14.38
C GLN A 271 -2.39 25.25 14.21
N ARG A 272 -2.52 26.15 15.19
CA ARG A 272 -3.29 27.39 15.03
C ARG A 272 -2.73 28.29 13.94
N VAL A 273 -1.40 28.42 13.84
CA VAL A 273 -0.74 29.20 12.78
C VAL A 273 -0.97 28.55 11.42
N LEU A 274 -0.75 27.23 11.32
CA LEU A 274 -0.92 26.46 10.08
C LEU A 274 -2.35 26.44 9.56
N ARG A 275 -3.36 26.52 10.43
CA ARG A 275 -4.79 26.60 10.07
C ARG A 275 -5.12 27.82 9.22
N ASP A 276 -4.40 28.92 9.42
CA ASP A 276 -4.74 30.23 8.86
C ASP A 276 -3.99 30.51 7.53
N ILE A 277 -3.01 29.67 7.17
CA ILE A 277 -2.32 29.67 5.87
C ILE A 277 -3.18 28.96 4.81
N GLN A 278 -3.45 29.62 3.67
CA GLN A 278 -4.35 29.06 2.64
C GLN A 278 -3.83 27.77 2.00
N TRP A 279 -2.55 27.74 1.61
CA TRP A 279 -1.91 26.62 0.91
C TRP A 279 -0.86 25.94 1.78
N LEU A 280 -1.02 24.65 2.04
CA LEU A 280 0.04 23.82 2.62
C LEU A 280 0.55 22.86 1.55
N VAL A 281 1.87 22.72 1.43
CA VAL A 281 2.52 21.75 0.53
C VAL A 281 3.30 20.77 1.39
N MET A 282 2.84 19.53 1.47
CA MET A 282 3.39 18.51 2.37
C MET A 282 4.22 17.48 1.61
N ARG A 283 5.44 17.25 2.10
CA ARG A 283 6.29 16.10 1.72
C ARG A 283 6.44 15.21 2.94
N THR A 284 6.07 13.94 2.80
CA THR A 284 6.32 12.91 3.80
C THR A 284 6.46 11.56 3.12
N ASP A 285 7.30 10.69 3.68
CA ASP A 285 7.39 9.28 3.30
C ASP A 285 6.84 8.35 4.40
N SER A 286 6.17 8.92 5.40
CA SER A 286 5.82 8.29 6.67
C SER A 286 4.30 8.30 6.94
N TYR A 287 3.84 7.38 7.78
CA TYR A 287 2.46 7.37 8.28
C TYR A 287 2.34 8.29 9.50
N ILE A 288 2.14 9.60 9.30
CA ILE A 288 2.21 10.61 10.39
C ILE A 288 1.00 10.60 11.35
N VAL A 289 -0.01 9.76 11.09
CA VAL A 289 -1.29 9.74 11.81
C VAL A 289 -1.16 9.59 13.34
N PRO A 290 -0.32 8.70 13.91
CA PRO A 290 -0.15 8.60 15.36
C PRO A 290 0.33 9.91 16.01
N GLY A 291 1.09 10.74 15.29
CA GLY A 291 1.50 12.06 15.77
C GLY A 291 0.34 13.06 15.82
N LEU A 292 -0.65 12.94 14.92
CA LEU A 292 -1.87 13.76 14.97
C LEU A 292 -2.76 13.42 16.18
N PHE A 293 -2.69 12.19 16.68
CA PHE A 293 -3.30 11.77 17.95
C PHE A 293 -2.55 12.25 19.20
N LEU A 294 -1.46 13.00 19.06
CA LEU A 294 -0.80 13.72 20.17
C LEU A 294 -1.24 15.19 20.25
N VAL A 295 -1.80 15.75 19.18
CA VAL A 295 -2.31 17.13 19.16
C VAL A 295 -3.58 17.21 20.01
N LYS A 296 -3.59 18.07 21.04
CA LYS A 296 -4.72 18.18 21.97
C LYS A 296 -5.97 18.74 21.30
N ALA A 297 -5.80 19.71 20.41
CA ALA A 297 -6.89 20.36 19.68
C ALA A 297 -7.69 19.42 18.76
N PHE A 298 -7.13 18.26 18.40
CA PHE A 298 -7.84 17.28 17.58
C PHE A 298 -8.57 16.19 18.39
N GLN A 299 -8.24 15.99 19.67
CA GLN A 299 -8.71 14.83 20.47
C GLN A 299 -10.22 14.60 20.47
N GLU A 300 -11.03 15.65 20.53
CA GLU A 300 -12.50 15.55 20.54
C GLU A 300 -13.03 15.04 19.19
N GLU A 301 -12.60 15.63 18.08
CA GLU A 301 -12.95 15.19 16.73
C GLU A 301 -12.41 13.77 16.46
N LEU A 302 -11.18 13.45 16.90
CA LEU A 302 -10.58 12.12 16.80
C LEU A 302 -11.44 11.05 17.49
N GLY A 303 -11.91 11.32 18.71
CA GLY A 303 -12.75 10.39 19.48
C GLY A 303 -14.14 10.17 18.87
N MET A 304 -14.68 11.16 18.14
CA MET A 304 -15.93 11.01 17.40
C MET A 304 -15.75 10.29 16.06
N LEU A 305 -14.67 10.60 15.31
CA LEU A 305 -14.36 9.95 14.04
C LEU A 305 -14.01 8.47 14.23
N PHE A 306 -13.17 8.15 15.22
CA PHE A 306 -12.63 6.81 15.47
C PHE A 306 -12.84 6.35 16.93
N PRO A 307 -14.05 5.88 17.28
CA PRO A 307 -14.31 5.27 18.60
C PRO A 307 -13.48 4.02 18.90
N GLU A 308 -12.92 3.41 17.86
CA GLU A 308 -11.88 2.38 17.87
C GLU A 308 -10.62 2.99 17.24
N PRO A 309 -9.62 3.44 18.03
CA PRO A 309 -8.53 4.27 17.52
C PRO A 309 -7.62 3.58 16.50
N ASP A 310 -7.57 2.25 16.47
CA ASP A 310 -6.75 1.47 15.54
C ASP A 310 -7.43 1.18 14.19
N THR A 311 -8.38 2.02 13.79
CA THR A 311 -9.18 1.86 12.56
C THR A 311 -8.94 2.93 11.49
N VAL A 312 -8.02 3.88 11.74
CA VAL A 312 -7.84 5.09 10.92
C VAL A 312 -7.43 4.75 9.49
N PHE A 313 -6.31 4.05 9.29
CA PHE A 313 -5.90 3.63 7.95
C PHE A 313 -6.84 2.56 7.38
N HIS A 314 -7.46 1.72 8.21
CA HIS A 314 -8.45 0.75 7.73
C HIS A 314 -9.62 1.43 7.02
N HIS A 315 -10.20 2.47 7.60
CA HIS A 315 -11.29 3.21 6.97
C HIS A 315 -10.80 4.14 5.86
N LEU A 316 -9.82 4.99 6.12
CA LEU A 316 -9.36 5.98 5.13
C LEU A 316 -8.72 5.32 3.91
N GLY A 317 -7.97 4.22 4.11
CA GLY A 317 -7.37 3.45 3.03
C GLY A 317 -8.41 2.75 2.15
N ARG A 318 -9.45 2.16 2.76
CA ARG A 318 -10.59 1.55 2.03
C ARG A 318 -11.48 2.57 1.31
N TYR A 319 -11.45 3.83 1.72
CA TYR A 319 -12.17 4.95 1.10
C TYR A 319 -11.41 5.58 -0.08
N LEU A 320 -10.10 5.77 0.05
CA LEU A 320 -9.27 6.40 -0.98
C LEU A 320 -8.85 5.42 -2.09
N PHE A 321 -8.24 4.29 -1.73
CA PHE A 321 -7.40 3.54 -2.66
C PHE A 321 -8.14 2.41 -3.36
N HIS A 322 -8.81 2.77 -4.45
CA HIS A 322 -9.45 1.81 -5.35
C HIS A 322 -8.57 1.55 -6.57
N PRO A 323 -8.08 0.32 -6.81
CA PRO A 323 -7.27 -0.01 -7.98
C PRO A 323 -7.98 0.31 -9.30
N THR A 324 -7.29 0.95 -10.25
CA THR A 324 -7.81 1.15 -11.61
C THR A 324 -8.08 -0.19 -12.31
N ASN A 325 -8.96 -0.18 -13.33
CA ASN A 325 -9.36 -1.39 -14.04
C ASN A 325 -8.19 -2.30 -14.53
N PRO A 326 -7.05 -1.76 -15.03
CA PRO A 326 -5.89 -2.59 -15.37
C PRO A 326 -5.31 -3.36 -14.18
N VAL A 327 -5.18 -2.71 -13.01
CA VAL A 327 -4.69 -3.35 -11.78
C VAL A 327 -5.74 -4.30 -11.20
N TRP A 328 -7.01 -3.89 -11.17
CA TRP A 328 -8.12 -4.73 -10.76
C TRP A 328 -8.21 -6.01 -11.59
N GLY A 329 -7.90 -5.94 -12.89
CA GLY A 329 -7.80 -7.11 -13.76
C GLY A 329 -6.73 -8.12 -13.33
N LEU A 330 -5.59 -7.67 -12.80
CA LEU A 330 -4.55 -8.55 -12.23
C LEU A 330 -5.09 -9.25 -10.98
N ILE A 331 -5.60 -8.47 -10.02
CA ILE A 331 -6.16 -8.94 -8.74
C ILE A 331 -7.27 -9.97 -8.99
N ALA A 332 -8.25 -9.61 -9.82
CA ALA A 332 -9.45 -10.41 -10.07
C ALA A 332 -9.15 -11.72 -10.81
N ARG A 333 -8.17 -11.74 -11.72
CA ARG A 333 -7.74 -12.99 -12.39
C ARG A 333 -6.99 -13.89 -11.42
N TYR A 334 -5.99 -13.35 -10.71
CA TYR A 334 -5.17 -14.14 -9.80
C TYR A 334 -5.98 -14.75 -8.67
N TYR A 335 -6.84 -13.95 -8.01
CA TYR A 335 -7.71 -14.45 -6.95
C TYR A 335 -8.62 -15.59 -7.42
N ARG A 336 -9.24 -15.46 -8.60
CA ARG A 336 -10.14 -16.51 -9.14
C ARG A 336 -9.41 -17.80 -9.48
N ALA A 337 -8.18 -17.70 -9.99
CA ALA A 337 -7.38 -18.87 -10.38
C ALA A 337 -6.73 -19.59 -9.18
N HIS A 338 -6.22 -18.85 -8.20
CA HIS A 338 -5.37 -19.40 -7.13
C HIS A 338 -6.02 -19.40 -5.73
N LEU A 339 -6.88 -18.42 -5.42
CA LEU A 339 -7.29 -18.13 -4.02
C LEU A 339 -8.78 -18.37 -3.73
N ALA A 340 -9.64 -18.42 -4.75
CA ALA A 340 -11.09 -18.47 -4.58
C ALA A 340 -11.60 -19.82 -4.05
N SER A 341 -10.99 -20.93 -4.45
CA SER A 341 -11.35 -22.30 -4.05
C SER A 341 -10.77 -22.72 -2.69
N ALA A 342 -9.79 -21.98 -2.16
CA ALA A 342 -9.11 -22.29 -0.92
C ALA A 342 -10.03 -22.13 0.29
N ARG A 343 -9.93 -23.06 1.26
CA ARG A 343 -10.62 -22.96 2.55
C ARG A 343 -10.16 -21.70 3.30
N ARG A 344 -8.86 -21.45 3.24
CA ARG A 344 -8.14 -20.42 4.00
C ARG A 344 -6.98 -19.91 3.16
N VAL A 345 -6.75 -18.60 3.18
CA VAL A 345 -5.60 -17.96 2.53
C VAL A 345 -4.66 -17.41 3.61
N VAL A 346 -3.39 -17.79 3.56
CA VAL A 346 -2.31 -17.22 4.38
C VAL A 346 -1.49 -16.30 3.48
N GLY A 347 -1.50 -15.00 3.74
CA GLY A 347 -0.59 -14.06 3.08
C GLY A 347 0.77 -14.06 3.81
N ILE A 348 1.87 -14.10 3.07
CA ILE A 348 3.23 -13.98 3.60
C ILE A 348 3.96 -12.90 2.79
N GLN A 349 4.05 -11.72 3.38
CA GLN A 349 4.75 -10.58 2.82
C GLN A 349 6.19 -10.60 3.30
N VAL A 350 7.12 -11.00 2.42
CA VAL A 350 8.56 -11.05 2.71
C VAL A 350 9.23 -9.82 2.09
N ARG A 351 9.82 -8.96 2.92
CA ARG A 351 10.61 -7.80 2.47
C ARG A 351 12.10 -8.08 2.63
N VAL A 352 12.77 -8.20 1.49
CA VAL A 352 14.23 -8.26 1.37
C VAL A 352 14.65 -7.16 0.39
N PHE A 353 15.80 -6.53 0.60
CA PHE A 353 16.34 -5.51 -0.30
C PHE A 353 17.02 -6.14 -1.53
N PRO A 354 17.07 -5.46 -2.69
CA PRO A 354 17.61 -6.06 -3.93
C PRO A 354 19.08 -6.50 -3.87
N TRP A 355 19.87 -5.93 -2.95
CA TRP A 355 21.28 -6.25 -2.73
C TRP A 355 21.52 -7.30 -1.64
N GLU A 356 20.49 -7.68 -0.89
CA GLU A 356 20.58 -8.74 0.10
C GLU A 356 20.49 -10.10 -0.60
N ALA A 357 21.27 -11.05 -0.13
CA ALA A 357 21.20 -12.43 -0.60
C ALA A 357 19.88 -13.07 -0.15
N GLU A 358 19.53 -14.18 -0.80
CA GLU A 358 18.54 -15.11 -0.29
C GLU A 358 19.02 -15.67 1.06
N SER A 359 18.17 -15.59 2.10
CA SER A 359 18.53 -15.92 3.48
C SER A 359 17.76 -17.16 3.94
N PRO A 360 18.46 -18.29 4.17
CA PRO A 360 17.92 -19.44 4.87
C PRO A 360 17.40 -19.11 6.27
N GLU A 361 17.99 -18.12 6.94
CA GLU A 361 17.55 -17.65 8.26
C GLU A 361 16.15 -17.01 8.19
N ILE A 362 15.87 -16.19 7.17
CA ILE A 362 14.53 -15.63 6.93
C ILE A 362 13.53 -16.74 6.56
N LEU A 363 13.95 -17.73 5.76
CA LEU A 363 13.08 -18.87 5.41
C LEU A 363 12.72 -19.70 6.65
N GLU A 364 13.70 -20.04 7.49
CA GLU A 364 13.47 -20.79 8.73
C GLU A 364 12.66 -19.96 9.73
N GLN A 365 12.85 -18.63 9.78
CA GLN A 365 12.01 -17.73 10.57
C GLN A 365 10.54 -17.76 10.10
N ILE A 366 10.29 -17.73 8.78
CA ILE A 366 8.93 -17.86 8.20
C ILE A 366 8.31 -19.22 8.54
N LYS A 367 9.05 -20.31 8.34
CA LYS A 367 8.61 -21.68 8.69
C LYS A 367 8.27 -21.78 10.17
N THR A 368 9.19 -21.42 11.05
CA THR A 368 9.01 -21.48 12.51
C THR A 368 7.83 -20.62 12.96
N CYS A 369 7.72 -19.37 12.47
CA CYS A 369 6.57 -18.49 12.76
C CYS A 369 5.24 -19.11 12.32
N THR A 370 5.16 -19.58 11.06
CA THR A 370 3.90 -20.08 10.52
C THR A 370 3.46 -21.40 11.16
N GLN A 371 4.40 -22.25 11.58
CA GLN A 371 4.10 -23.53 12.23
C GLN A 371 3.78 -23.36 13.73
N SER A 372 4.58 -22.59 14.48
CA SER A 372 4.34 -22.34 15.91
C SER A 372 2.98 -21.66 16.16
N GLU A 373 2.64 -20.66 15.35
CA GLU A 373 1.37 -19.92 15.44
C GLU A 373 0.22 -20.59 14.67
N ARG A 374 0.41 -21.83 14.21
CA ARG A 374 -0.59 -22.69 13.55
C ARG A 374 -1.23 -22.03 12.31
N LEU A 375 -0.50 -21.12 11.67
CA LEU A 375 -0.85 -20.52 10.40
C LEU A 375 -0.69 -21.53 9.27
N LEU A 376 0.30 -22.41 9.36
CA LEU A 376 0.52 -23.56 8.47
C LEU A 376 0.77 -24.83 9.29
N PRO A 377 0.48 -26.02 8.75
CA PRO A 377 0.79 -27.27 9.42
C PRO A 377 2.30 -27.53 9.45
N ALA A 378 2.75 -28.33 10.42
CA ALA A 378 4.07 -28.95 10.36
C ALA A 378 4.13 -29.92 9.17
N VAL A 379 5.32 -30.08 8.60
CA VAL A 379 5.66 -31.17 7.69
C VAL A 379 6.35 -32.27 8.49
N LEU A 380 6.09 -33.53 8.17
CA LEU A 380 6.75 -34.67 8.79
C LEU A 380 8.18 -34.82 8.23
N ASP A 381 9.10 -35.31 9.05
CA ASP A 381 10.46 -35.67 8.64
C ASP A 381 10.54 -37.19 8.44
N GLU A 382 10.67 -37.61 7.17
CA GLU A 382 10.59 -39.03 6.74
C GLU A 382 11.64 -39.98 7.35
N GLU A 383 12.65 -39.44 8.05
CA GLU A 383 13.71 -40.19 8.73
C GLU A 383 13.52 -40.26 10.26
N GLU A 384 12.66 -39.43 10.87
CA GLU A 384 12.45 -39.35 12.32
C GLU A 384 11.00 -39.63 12.77
N ASP A 385 10.00 -39.38 11.92
CA ASP A 385 8.58 -39.60 12.23
C ASP A 385 8.11 -41.00 11.77
N ASP A 386 8.00 -41.96 12.70
CA ASP A 386 7.36 -43.29 12.50
C ASP A 386 5.82 -43.20 12.32
N ASP A 387 5.22 -42.00 12.40
CA ASP A 387 3.78 -41.79 12.36
C ASP A 387 3.21 -41.87 10.92
N GLU A 388 2.21 -42.73 10.70
CA GLU A 388 1.48 -42.75 9.43
C GLU A 388 0.82 -41.39 9.16
N PRO A 389 0.97 -40.80 7.95
CA PRO A 389 0.42 -39.49 7.66
C PRO A 389 -1.12 -39.50 7.75
N ALA A 390 -1.66 -38.54 8.51
CA ALA A 390 -3.09 -38.44 8.77
C ALA A 390 -3.90 -38.45 7.45
N ALA A 391 -4.85 -39.38 7.37
CA ALA A 391 -5.58 -39.67 6.13
C ALA A 391 -6.15 -38.40 5.47
N ALA A 392 -5.72 -38.13 4.23
CA ALA A 392 -6.09 -36.95 3.46
C ALA A 392 -7.60 -36.94 3.15
N GLY A 393 -8.39 -36.33 4.03
CA GLY A 393 -9.80 -36.09 3.80
C GLY A 393 -10.03 -35.12 2.64
N ALA A 394 -11.21 -35.18 2.01
CA ALA A 394 -11.61 -34.30 0.90
C ALA A 394 -11.88 -32.85 1.36
N GLN A 395 -10.87 -32.20 1.93
CA GLN A 395 -10.91 -30.82 2.42
C GLN A 395 -10.33 -29.86 1.36
N GLN A 396 -10.94 -28.68 1.24
CA GLN A 396 -10.36 -27.60 0.45
C GLN A 396 -9.00 -27.16 1.02
N PRO A 397 -8.00 -26.85 0.16
CA PRO A 397 -6.63 -26.57 0.58
C PRO A 397 -6.51 -25.26 1.36
N THR A 398 -5.41 -25.12 2.11
CA THR A 398 -4.89 -23.81 2.51
C THR A 398 -4.03 -23.27 1.37
N ALA A 399 -4.38 -22.12 0.81
CA ALA A 399 -3.52 -21.41 -0.13
C ALA A 399 -2.57 -20.48 0.62
N VAL A 400 -1.31 -20.44 0.21
CA VAL A 400 -0.27 -19.55 0.72
C VAL A 400 0.11 -18.59 -0.40
N LEU A 401 -0.17 -17.32 -0.18
CA LEU A 401 0.19 -16.23 -1.08
C LEU A 401 1.50 -15.63 -0.59
N VAL A 402 2.59 -15.91 -1.29
CA VAL A 402 3.90 -15.30 -1.00
C VAL A 402 4.10 -14.08 -1.89
N THR A 403 4.52 -12.95 -1.32
CA THR A 403 4.93 -11.76 -2.08
C THR A 403 6.32 -11.34 -1.64
N SER A 404 7.26 -11.31 -2.58
CA SER A 404 8.65 -10.91 -2.38
C SER A 404 9.24 -10.42 -3.70
N LEU A 405 10.33 -9.64 -3.64
CA LEU A 405 11.13 -9.40 -4.85
C LEU A 405 11.79 -10.68 -5.36
N LYS A 406 12.10 -11.64 -4.47
CA LYS A 406 12.79 -12.90 -4.76
C LYS A 406 11.78 -14.05 -4.89
N GLY A 407 11.89 -14.85 -5.95
CA GLY A 407 11.08 -16.07 -6.11
C GLY A 407 11.42 -17.17 -5.10
N TRP A 408 12.69 -17.23 -4.69
CA TRP A 408 13.29 -18.28 -3.87
C TRP A 408 12.51 -18.66 -2.60
N TYR A 409 11.94 -17.69 -1.89
CA TYR A 409 11.15 -17.95 -0.67
C TYR A 409 9.87 -18.74 -0.98
N SER A 410 9.18 -18.41 -2.08
CA SER A 410 7.99 -19.18 -2.51
C SER A 410 8.39 -20.55 -3.04
N ASP A 411 9.48 -20.63 -3.81
CA ASP A 411 9.94 -21.90 -4.37
C ASP A 411 10.34 -22.88 -3.27
N LYS A 412 11.10 -22.43 -2.26
CA LYS A 412 11.50 -23.28 -1.11
C LYS A 412 10.33 -23.68 -0.21
N MET A 413 9.36 -22.79 0.01
CA MET A 413 8.13 -23.18 0.71
C MET A 413 7.29 -24.17 -0.11
N LYS A 414 7.27 -24.04 -1.43
CA LYS A 414 6.55 -24.95 -2.32
C LYS A 414 7.18 -26.35 -2.36
N GLU A 415 8.51 -26.41 -2.45
CA GLU A 415 9.32 -27.63 -2.33
C GLU A 415 8.99 -28.37 -1.01
N MET A 416 9.05 -27.66 0.12
CA MET A 416 8.75 -28.21 1.45
C MET A 416 7.35 -28.86 1.56
N TYR A 417 6.29 -28.22 1.05
CA TYR A 417 4.92 -28.77 1.11
C TYR A 417 4.57 -29.70 -0.07
N TRP A 418 5.48 -29.86 -1.04
CA TRP A 418 5.31 -30.79 -2.17
C TRP A 418 6.01 -32.12 -1.91
N GLU A 419 7.19 -32.07 -1.31
CA GLU A 419 8.03 -33.25 -1.06
C GLU A 419 7.64 -34.00 0.21
N ARG A 420 6.97 -33.35 1.17
CA ARG A 420 6.67 -33.91 2.49
C ARG A 420 5.19 -33.86 2.84
N ALA A 421 4.71 -34.91 3.51
CA ALA A 421 3.36 -34.95 4.07
C ALA A 421 3.19 -33.94 5.22
N THR A 422 1.99 -33.40 5.37
CA THR A 422 1.65 -32.52 6.51
C THR A 422 1.14 -33.34 7.68
N ALA A 423 1.59 -33.02 8.89
CA ALA A 423 1.29 -33.78 10.11
C ALA A 423 -0.21 -33.85 10.46
N ASP A 424 -1.02 -32.93 9.92
CA ASP A 424 -2.48 -32.90 10.11
C ASP A 424 -3.29 -33.24 8.83
N GLY A 425 -2.62 -33.76 7.80
CA GLY A 425 -3.22 -34.18 6.53
C GLY A 425 -3.82 -33.05 5.69
N LYS A 426 -3.58 -31.78 6.02
CA LYS A 426 -4.09 -30.64 5.24
C LYS A 426 -3.23 -30.40 4.00
N VAL A 427 -3.88 -30.30 2.86
CA VAL A 427 -3.24 -29.85 1.61
C VAL A 427 -2.89 -28.36 1.72
N VAL A 428 -1.62 -28.03 1.45
CA VAL A 428 -1.09 -26.67 1.35
C VAL A 428 -0.67 -26.42 -0.10
N VAL A 429 -1.04 -25.27 -0.66
CA VAL A 429 -0.64 -24.84 -2.01
C VAL A 429 0.04 -23.49 -1.90
N VAL A 430 1.29 -23.40 -2.37
CA VAL A 430 2.10 -22.17 -2.31
C VAL A 430 2.20 -21.56 -3.71
N ASP A 431 1.79 -20.29 -3.84
CA ASP A 431 1.89 -19.52 -5.08
C ASP A 431 2.42 -18.09 -4.80
N GLN A 432 3.16 -17.54 -5.77
CA GLN A 432 3.65 -16.16 -5.79
C GLN A 432 3.18 -15.44 -7.06
N PRO A 433 2.61 -14.22 -7.01
CA PRO A 433 2.08 -13.53 -8.20
C PRO A 433 3.18 -13.01 -9.14
N SER A 434 4.28 -12.50 -8.59
CA SER A 434 5.46 -12.09 -9.34
C SER A 434 6.72 -12.06 -8.49
N HIS A 435 7.88 -12.07 -9.15
CA HIS A 435 9.22 -11.99 -8.54
C HIS A 435 10.05 -11.00 -9.37
N GLU A 436 9.94 -9.70 -9.05
CA GLU A 436 10.51 -8.63 -9.88
C GLU A 436 12.04 -8.47 -9.75
N GLU A 437 12.68 -9.20 -8.83
CA GLU A 437 14.11 -9.26 -8.46
C GLU A 437 14.74 -7.95 -7.98
N THR A 438 14.20 -6.82 -8.43
CA THR A 438 14.73 -5.47 -8.30
C THR A 438 13.55 -4.52 -8.10
N GLN A 439 13.65 -3.60 -7.14
CA GLN A 439 12.63 -2.58 -6.96
C GLN A 439 12.80 -1.49 -8.04
N ARG A 440 11.73 -1.19 -8.79
CA ARG A 440 11.76 -0.23 -9.91
C ARG A 440 10.68 0.83 -9.75
N TYR A 441 11.09 2.08 -9.65
CA TYR A 441 10.18 3.22 -9.53
C TYR A 441 9.74 3.69 -10.92
N ASN A 442 8.51 4.20 -11.03
CA ASN A 442 7.96 4.80 -12.27
C ASN A 442 7.88 3.83 -13.47
N VAL A 443 7.97 2.52 -13.23
CA VAL A 443 7.78 1.49 -14.26
C VAL A 443 6.35 0.96 -14.13
N ARG A 444 5.48 1.34 -15.07
CA ARG A 444 4.04 1.03 -15.06
C ARG A 444 3.72 -0.42 -14.69
N SER A 445 4.36 -1.39 -15.35
CA SER A 445 4.13 -2.82 -15.09
C SER A 445 4.54 -3.26 -13.68
N HIS A 446 5.62 -2.71 -13.14
CA HIS A 446 6.12 -3.00 -11.80
C HIS A 446 5.17 -2.44 -10.72
N GLU A 447 4.81 -1.16 -10.86
CA GLU A 447 3.89 -0.46 -9.96
C GLU A 447 2.48 -1.11 -9.97
N HIS A 448 1.98 -1.52 -11.14
CA HIS A 448 0.71 -2.27 -11.25
C HIS A 448 0.75 -3.63 -10.55
N LYS A 449 1.86 -4.37 -10.65
CA LYS A 449 2.04 -5.67 -9.96
C LYS A 449 2.14 -5.47 -8.45
N ALA A 450 2.98 -4.53 -8.01
CA ALA A 450 3.14 -4.18 -6.59
C ALA A 450 1.80 -3.81 -5.95
N TRP A 451 0.98 -2.98 -6.62
CA TRP A 451 -0.35 -2.62 -6.12
C TRP A 451 -1.32 -3.81 -6.11
N ALA A 452 -1.26 -4.67 -7.12
CA ALA A 452 -2.06 -5.90 -7.14
C ALA A 452 -1.67 -6.87 -6.00
N GLU A 453 -0.39 -7.03 -5.71
CA GLU A 453 0.12 -7.89 -4.63
C GLU A 453 -0.27 -7.39 -3.24
N VAL A 454 -0.12 -6.09 -2.96
CA VAL A 454 -0.64 -5.46 -1.72
C VAL A 454 -2.14 -5.76 -1.55
N TYR A 455 -2.92 -5.65 -2.63
CA TYR A 455 -4.35 -5.91 -2.58
C TYR A 455 -4.66 -7.41 -2.36
N LEU A 456 -3.93 -8.31 -3.01
CA LEU A 456 -4.09 -9.76 -2.86
C LEU A 456 -3.76 -10.22 -1.43
N LEU A 457 -2.74 -9.65 -0.79
CA LEU A 457 -2.47 -9.87 0.64
C LEU A 457 -3.63 -9.38 1.52
N SER A 458 -4.24 -8.22 1.17
CA SER A 458 -5.34 -7.64 1.96
C SER A 458 -6.64 -8.46 1.95
N VAL A 459 -6.79 -9.44 1.04
CA VAL A 459 -7.94 -10.36 1.02
C VAL A 459 -7.65 -11.74 1.64
N ALA A 460 -6.46 -11.92 2.23
CA ALA A 460 -6.10 -13.11 2.97
C ALA A 460 -6.91 -13.26 4.28
N ASN A 461 -6.91 -14.48 4.86
CA ASN A 461 -7.53 -14.74 6.16
C ASN A 461 -6.61 -14.44 7.34
N MET A 462 -5.31 -14.72 7.20
CA MET A 462 -4.26 -14.26 8.10
C MET A 462 -3.11 -13.72 7.26
N LEU A 463 -2.29 -12.86 7.86
CA LEU A 463 -1.17 -12.21 7.21
C LEU A 463 0.07 -12.31 8.10
N VAL A 464 1.19 -12.69 7.48
CA VAL A 464 2.54 -12.54 8.02
C VAL A 464 3.21 -11.39 7.27
N THR A 465 3.87 -10.47 7.97
CA THR A 465 4.60 -9.33 7.39
C THR A 465 6.05 -9.30 7.87
N THR A 466 6.97 -8.80 7.06
CA THR A 466 8.29 -8.38 7.56
C THR A 466 8.18 -7.05 8.28
N GLY A 467 8.85 -6.91 9.43
CA GLY A 467 8.93 -5.65 10.17
C GLY A 467 9.40 -4.47 9.30
N GLN A 468 8.97 -3.26 9.64
CA GLN A 468 9.28 -2.00 8.95
C GLN A 468 8.81 -1.93 7.47
N SER A 469 8.17 -2.97 6.95
CA SER A 469 7.65 -3.00 5.58
C SER A 469 6.34 -2.23 5.43
N THR A 470 6.41 -1.02 4.89
CA THR A 470 5.21 -0.22 4.56
C THR A 470 4.28 -0.90 3.54
N PHE A 471 4.83 -1.78 2.69
CA PHE A 471 4.05 -2.66 1.80
C PHE A 471 3.16 -3.62 2.61
N GLY A 472 3.70 -4.21 3.68
CA GLY A 472 2.96 -5.03 4.64
C GLY A 472 1.90 -4.24 5.39
N TYR A 473 2.23 -3.03 5.88
CA TYR A 473 1.28 -2.17 6.59
C TYR A 473 0.07 -1.78 5.74
N VAL A 474 0.27 -1.46 4.45
CA VAL A 474 -0.86 -1.13 3.56
C VAL A 474 -1.75 -2.36 3.37
N ALA A 475 -1.17 -3.55 3.16
CA ALA A 475 -1.94 -4.78 3.02
C ALA A 475 -2.74 -5.13 4.29
N GLN A 476 -2.10 -5.05 5.46
CA GLN A 476 -2.71 -5.38 6.75
C GLN A 476 -3.88 -4.43 7.08
N GLY A 477 -3.67 -3.13 6.88
CA GLY A 477 -4.68 -2.11 7.15
C GLY A 477 -5.84 -2.16 6.15
N LEU A 478 -5.59 -2.33 4.85
CA LEU A 478 -6.67 -2.51 3.86
C LEU A 478 -7.50 -3.76 4.13
N GLY A 479 -6.89 -4.83 4.63
CA GLY A 479 -7.57 -6.09 4.96
C GLY A 479 -8.33 -6.05 6.28
N GLY A 480 -7.94 -5.16 7.20
CA GLY A 480 -8.42 -5.19 8.59
C GLY A 480 -7.78 -6.34 9.37
N LEU A 481 -6.49 -6.59 9.13
CA LEU A 481 -5.74 -7.73 9.65
C LEU A 481 -4.67 -7.24 10.62
N LYS A 482 -4.74 -7.67 11.88
CA LYS A 482 -3.64 -7.61 12.86
C LYS A 482 -2.66 -8.74 12.52
N PRO A 483 -1.49 -8.50 11.89
CA PRO A 483 -0.66 -9.57 11.34
C PRO A 483 0.19 -10.26 12.41
N TRP A 484 0.95 -11.27 11.97
CA TRP A 484 2.15 -11.75 12.66
C TRP A 484 3.38 -11.11 12.00
N VAL A 485 4.26 -10.51 12.78
CA VAL A 485 5.39 -9.72 12.25
C VAL A 485 6.70 -10.47 12.47
N LEU A 486 7.41 -10.73 11.37
CA LEU A 486 8.76 -11.25 11.35
C LEU A 486 9.71 -10.12 11.75
N HIS A 487 10.34 -10.25 12.92
CA HIS A 487 11.29 -9.27 13.43
C HIS A 487 12.62 -9.34 12.69
N HIS A 488 13.32 -8.22 12.55
CA HIS A 488 14.68 -8.23 12.00
C HIS A 488 15.62 -9.03 12.92
N VAL A 489 16.25 -10.08 12.37
CA VAL A 489 17.16 -10.95 13.10
C VAL A 489 18.51 -10.25 13.32
N ALA A 490 18.66 -9.57 14.45
CA ALA A 490 19.97 -9.11 14.90
C ALA A 490 20.82 -10.31 15.35
N ASN A 491 22.05 -10.43 14.82
CA ASN A 491 23.06 -11.42 15.23
C ASN A 491 22.66 -12.91 15.05
N GLY A 492 21.83 -13.22 14.06
CA GLY A 492 21.64 -14.59 13.55
C GLY A 492 20.96 -15.59 14.49
N THR A 493 20.37 -15.15 15.60
CA THR A 493 19.63 -16.04 16.53
C THR A 493 18.13 -15.74 16.47
N VAL A 494 17.35 -16.73 16.02
CA VAL A 494 15.87 -16.66 15.97
C VAL A 494 15.31 -16.89 17.39
N GLY A 495 15.53 -15.94 18.29
CA GLY A 495 15.02 -16.03 19.66
C GLY A 495 13.49 -15.94 19.73
N TRP A 496 12.88 -15.19 18.81
CA TRP A 496 11.44 -15.04 18.63
C TRP A 496 11.16 -14.93 17.12
N PRO A 497 10.59 -15.96 16.45
CA PRO A 497 10.49 -15.98 14.99
C PRO A 497 9.53 -14.90 14.47
N CYS A 498 8.42 -14.69 15.16
CA CYS A 498 7.53 -13.56 14.96
C CYS A 498 6.78 -13.26 16.26
N SER A 499 6.05 -12.15 16.29
CA SER A 499 5.02 -11.91 17.31
C SER A 499 3.77 -11.36 16.65
N ARG A 500 2.62 -11.44 17.33
CA ARG A 500 1.43 -10.73 16.86
C ARG A 500 1.71 -9.23 16.92
N ASP A 501 1.34 -8.50 15.87
CA ASP A 501 1.38 -7.03 15.92
C ASP A 501 0.38 -6.54 16.97
N VAL A 502 0.59 -5.31 17.45
CA VAL A 502 -0.25 -4.71 18.48
C VAL A 502 -1.63 -4.29 17.98
N SER A 503 -1.75 -3.98 16.70
CA SER A 503 -2.99 -3.61 16.01
C SER A 503 -2.84 -3.84 14.50
N MET A 504 -3.85 -3.45 13.71
CA MET A 504 -3.78 -3.46 12.24
C MET A 504 -3.24 -2.17 11.63
N GLU A 505 -2.84 -1.19 12.45
CA GLU A 505 -2.40 0.13 11.97
C GLU A 505 -0.95 0.11 11.46
N PRO A 506 -0.60 0.98 10.49
CA PRO A 506 0.78 1.22 10.08
C PRO A 506 1.62 1.85 11.21
N CYS A 507 2.93 1.60 11.21
CA CYS A 507 3.86 2.28 12.11
C CYS A 507 4.29 3.64 11.55
N PHE A 508 4.27 4.68 12.39
CA PHE A 508 4.98 5.94 12.16
C PHE A 508 6.44 5.76 12.55
N HIS A 509 7.34 5.64 11.56
CA HIS A 509 8.75 5.29 11.80
C HIS A 509 9.58 6.39 12.45
N VAL A 510 9.30 7.66 12.15
CA VAL A 510 10.06 8.81 12.66
C VAL A 510 9.13 9.79 13.39
N PRO A 511 8.60 9.41 14.57
CA PRO A 511 7.64 10.24 15.32
C PRO A 511 8.31 11.47 15.96
N PRO A 512 7.52 12.48 16.41
CA PRO A 512 8.02 13.46 17.36
C PRO A 512 8.42 12.79 18.68
N LEU A 513 9.50 13.28 19.31
CA LEU A 513 10.08 12.69 20.53
C LEU A 513 9.60 13.36 21.83
N TYR A 514 8.69 14.33 21.76
CA TYR A 514 8.35 15.19 22.89
C TYR A 514 6.97 15.86 22.78
N ASP A 515 6.25 15.99 23.89
CA ASP A 515 5.02 16.79 24.02
C ASP A 515 5.36 18.29 24.10
N CYS A 516 5.77 18.88 22.97
CA CYS A 516 5.77 20.31 22.55
C CYS A 516 6.31 21.43 23.49
N LYS A 517 6.50 21.12 24.75
CA LYS A 517 6.69 21.92 25.96
C LYS A 517 7.54 21.13 26.96
N ARG A 518 7.52 19.79 26.89
CA ARG A 518 8.33 18.87 27.70
C ARG A 518 8.86 17.69 26.91
N ARG A 519 10.07 17.23 27.27
CA ARG A 519 10.66 15.97 26.79
C ARG A 519 10.05 14.79 27.56
N GLU A 520 8.86 14.38 27.13
CA GLU A 520 8.15 13.20 27.60
C GLU A 520 8.00 12.20 26.43
N ASP A 521 8.04 10.90 26.72
CA ASP A 521 7.98 9.86 25.70
C ASP A 521 6.60 9.85 25.00
N ALA A 522 6.63 10.05 23.69
CA ALA A 522 5.43 10.14 22.85
C ALA A 522 4.58 8.86 22.88
N GLY A 523 5.16 7.69 23.17
CA GLY A 523 4.42 6.44 23.35
C GLY A 523 3.66 6.33 24.68
N LEU A 524 3.85 7.29 25.59
CA LEU A 524 3.26 7.31 26.94
C LEU A 524 2.25 8.46 27.17
N ILE A 525 2.20 9.49 26.30
CA ILE A 525 1.34 10.67 26.47
C ILE A 525 -0.14 10.32 26.52
N VAL A 526 -0.63 9.56 25.53
CA VAL A 526 -2.04 9.14 25.42
C VAL A 526 -2.14 7.61 25.38
N PRO A 527 -3.22 7.00 25.89
CA PRO A 527 -3.23 5.56 26.13
C PRO A 527 -3.54 4.71 24.88
N HIS A 528 -3.84 5.35 23.74
CA HIS A 528 -4.14 4.73 22.45
C HIS A 528 -3.03 4.95 21.39
N VAL A 529 -1.92 5.61 21.76
CA VAL A 529 -0.68 5.68 20.97
C VAL A 529 0.37 4.84 21.70
N ARG A 530 1.04 3.91 21.02
CA ARG A 530 2.05 3.00 21.60
C ARG A 530 3.22 2.82 20.65
N HIS A 531 4.34 2.33 21.18
CA HIS A 531 5.48 1.94 20.33
C HIS A 531 5.13 0.76 19.42
N CYS A 532 5.73 0.74 18.23
CA CYS A 532 5.57 -0.37 17.29
C CYS A 532 6.39 -1.58 17.75
N GLY A 533 5.81 -2.79 17.65
CA GLY A 533 6.54 -4.02 17.99
C GLY A 533 7.74 -4.30 17.08
N ASP A 534 7.70 -3.82 15.84
CA ASP A 534 8.69 -4.05 14.78
C ASP A 534 9.69 -2.89 14.58
N LEU A 535 9.44 -1.76 15.25
CA LEU A 535 10.36 -0.63 15.36
C LEU A 535 10.09 0.09 16.70
N PRO A 536 10.82 -0.23 17.78
CA PRO A 536 10.54 0.30 19.12
C PRO A 536 10.57 1.84 19.23
N ALA A 537 11.29 2.52 18.34
CA ALA A 537 11.32 4.00 18.29
C ALA A 537 10.12 4.63 17.56
N GLY A 538 9.36 3.84 16.78
CA GLY A 538 8.18 4.30 16.05
C GLY A 538 6.90 4.26 16.89
N LEU A 539 5.83 4.90 16.42
CA LEU A 539 4.50 4.92 17.08
C LEU A 539 3.40 4.31 16.22
N LYS A 540 2.39 3.70 16.84
CA LYS A 540 1.22 3.08 16.20
C LYS A 540 -0.03 3.27 17.07
N LEU A 541 -1.20 3.32 16.45
CA LEU A 541 -2.48 3.43 17.16
C LEU A 541 -3.01 2.07 17.60
N VAL A 542 -3.66 2.03 18.76
CA VAL A 542 -4.14 0.80 19.41
C VAL A 542 -5.52 1.00 20.04
N ASP A 543 -6.42 0.01 19.93
CA ASP A 543 -7.62 -0.03 20.78
C ASP A 543 -7.32 -0.78 22.08
N ARG A 544 -7.59 -0.11 23.21
CA ARG A 544 -7.47 -0.64 24.57
C ARG A 544 -8.46 -1.74 24.90
N ARG A 545 -9.51 -1.93 24.09
CA ARG A 545 -10.46 -3.05 24.24
C ARG A 545 -9.88 -4.38 23.75
N GLU A 546 -8.83 -4.34 22.92
CA GLU A 546 -8.15 -5.52 22.35
C GLU A 546 -6.73 -5.74 22.92
N TRP A 547 -6.40 -5.10 24.05
CA TRP A 547 -5.08 -5.02 24.66
C TRP A 547 -5.10 -5.44 26.14
#